data_AF-A0A291LYU6-F1
#
_entry.id   AF-A0A291LYU6-F1
#
_cell.length_a   1.000
_cell.length_b   1.000
_cell.length_c   1.000
_cell.angle_alpha   90.00
_cell.angle_beta   90.00
_cell.angle_gamma   90.00
#
_symmetry.space_group_name_H-M   'P 1'
#
loop_
_entity.id
_entity.type
_entity.pdbx_description
1 polymer ?
#
loop_
_entity_poly.entity_id
_entity_poly.type
_entity_poly.pdbx_seq_one_letter_code
_entity_poly.pdbx_strand_id
1 'polypeptide(L)' 'MVLDVHEQLLSEIDEFLRDFGMSQTYFGKRAAGNSELVSRLRAGRSITGLTEQKVRAFITERRGGIGLQPESAA' A
#
# COMPACT_ATOMS: atom_id res chain seq x y z
N MET A 1 -8.73 -4.25 20.92
CA MET A 1 -7.73 -4.88 20.03
C MET A 1 -7.31 -3.80 19.06
N VAL A 2 -6.10 -3.25 19.21
CA VAL A 2 -5.56 -2.22 18.31
C VAL A 2 -4.85 -3.00 17.20
N LEU A 3 -5.37 -2.94 15.98
CA LEU A 3 -4.65 -3.47 14.83
C LEU A 3 -3.39 -2.65 14.68
N ASP A 4 -2.25 -3.33 14.63
CA ASP A 4 -0.96 -2.67 14.45
C ASP A 4 -0.99 -1.88 13.13
N VAL A 5 -0.42 -0.67 13.11
CA VAL A 5 -0.46 0.21 11.93
C VAL A 5 0.10 -0.51 10.68
N HIS A 6 1.00 -1.47 10.88
CA HIS A 6 1.53 -2.31 9.82
C HIS A 6 0.50 -3.29 9.23
N GLU A 7 -0.45 -3.81 10.03
CA GLU A 7 -1.52 -4.70 9.57
C GLU A 7 -2.53 -3.96 8.68
N GLN A 8 -2.83 -2.71 9.03
CA GLN A 8 -3.70 -1.85 8.22
C GLN A 8 -3.07 -1.58 6.85
N LEU A 9 -1.81 -1.13 6.85
CA LEU A 9 -1.08 -0.89 5.60
C LEU A 9 -0.97 -2.17 4.76
N LEU A 10 -0.73 -3.31 5.39
CA LEU A 10 -0.62 -4.58 4.69
C LEU A 10 -1.95 -4.99 4.04
N SER A 11 -3.07 -4.74 4.71
CA SER A 11 -4.41 -4.99 4.16
C SER A 11 -4.68 -4.09 2.95
N GLU A 12 -4.37 -2.80 3.03
CA GLU A 12 -4.51 -1.87 1.91
C GLU A 12 -3.67 -2.30 0.69
N ILE A 13 -2.45 -2.79 0.95
CA ILE A 13 -1.58 -3.35 -0.10
C ILE A 13 -2.22 -4.62 -0.70
N ASP A 14 -2.73 -5.55 0.10
CA ASP A 14 -3.33 -6.80 -0.42
C ASP A 14 -4.54 -6.50 -1.31
N GLU A 15 -5.41 -5.59 -0.88
CA GLU A 15 -6.54 -5.11 -1.68
C GLU A 15 -6.08 -4.48 -2.99
N PHE A 16 -5.06 -3.60 -2.95
CA PHE A 16 -4.51 -2.99 -4.15
C PHE A 16 -3.95 -4.03 -5.12
N LEU A 17 -3.23 -5.03 -4.63
CA LEU A 17 -2.66 -6.08 -5.48
C LEU A 17 -3.74 -6.95 -6.13
N ARG A 18 -4.84 -7.21 -5.41
CA ARG A 18 -6.01 -7.93 -5.95
C ARG A 18 -6.72 -7.13 -7.03
N ASP A 19 -6.98 -5.85 -6.76
CA ASP A 19 -7.72 -4.96 -7.66
C ASP A 19 -6.96 -4.72 -8.98
N PHE A 20 -5.65 -4.49 -8.90
CA PHE A 20 -4.81 -4.21 -10.07
C PHE A 20 -4.15 -5.46 -10.68
N GLY A 21 -4.34 -6.65 -10.09
CA GLY A 21 -3.67 -7.89 -10.52
C GLY A 21 -2.14 -7.81 -10.49
N MET A 22 -1.57 -7.02 -9.57
CA MET A 22 -0.15 -6.68 -9.53
C MET A 22 0.63 -7.62 -8.60
N SER A 23 1.89 -7.95 -8.95
CA SER A 23 2.75 -8.74 -8.06
C SER A 23 3.33 -7.89 -6.92
N GLN A 24 3.46 -8.50 -5.73
CA GLN A 24 4.05 -7.86 -4.54
C GLN A 24 5.46 -7.31 -4.79
N THR A 25 6.27 -8.07 -5.53
CA THR A 25 7.64 -7.70 -5.91
C THR A 25 7.66 -6.48 -6.81
N TYR A 26 6.77 -6.44 -7.80
CA TYR A 26 6.65 -5.30 -8.71
C TYR A 26 6.13 -4.06 -7.98
N PHE A 27 5.10 -4.23 -7.14
CA PHE A 27 4.58 -3.18 -6.28
C PHE A 27 5.68 -2.57 -5.40
N GLY A 28 6.41 -3.39 -4.64
CA GLY A 28 7.46 -2.88 -3.74
C GLY A 28 8.56 -2.12 -4.49
N LYS A 29 8.95 -2.62 -5.67
CA LYS A 29 9.91 -1.94 -6.55
C LYS A 29 9.39 -0.60 -7.07
N ARG A 30 8.10 -0.50 -7.42
CA ARG A 30 7.48 0.73 -7.94
C ARG A 30 7.15 1.75 -6.86
N ALA A 31 6.67 1.30 -5.71
CA ALA A 31 6.25 2.16 -4.61
C ALA A 31 7.44 2.72 -3.83
N ALA A 32 8.45 1.89 -3.53
CA ALA A 32 9.55 2.28 -2.64
C ALA A 32 10.95 1.88 -3.16
N GLY A 33 11.06 1.28 -4.34
CA GLY A 33 12.33 0.76 -4.86
C GLY A 33 12.80 -0.54 -4.20
N ASN A 34 11.95 -1.20 -3.40
CA ASN A 34 12.31 -2.40 -2.63
C ASN A 34 11.33 -3.54 -2.92
N SER A 35 11.78 -4.55 -3.65
CA SER A 35 10.97 -5.72 -4.01
C SER A 35 10.54 -6.61 -2.83
N GLU A 36 11.23 -6.52 -1.70
CA GLU A 36 10.94 -7.31 -0.50
C GLU A 36 10.04 -6.56 0.49
N LEU A 37 9.58 -5.36 0.15
CA LEU A 37 8.82 -4.48 1.05
C LEU A 37 7.61 -5.19 1.66
N VAL A 38 6.77 -5.79 0.82
CA VAL A 38 5.54 -6.48 1.26
C VAL A 38 5.89 -7.71 2.11
N SER A 39 6.91 -8.47 1.74
CA SER A 39 7.35 -9.63 2.50
C SER A 39 7.88 -9.24 3.88
N ARG A 40 8.60 -8.12 3.99
CA ARG A 40 9.09 -7.59 5.28
C ARG A 40 7.93 -7.12 6.16
N LEU A 41 6.96 -6.42 5.60
CA LEU A 41 5.75 -6.01 6.31
C LEU A 41 4.96 -7.23 6.83
N ARG A 42 4.81 -8.28 6.00
CA ARG A 42 4.19 -9.55 6.41
C ARG A 42 4.93 -10.26 7.53
N ALA A 43 6.24 -10.12 7.59
CA ALA A 43 7.07 -10.67 8.66
C ALA A 43 7.05 -9.82 9.95
N GLY A 44 6.19 -8.79 10.02
CA GLY A 44 6.10 -7.89 11.18
C GLY A 44 7.31 -6.96 11.32
N ARG A 45 8.07 -6.71 10.25
CA ARG A 45 9.18 -5.75 10.27
C ARG A 45 8.65 -4.35 10.05
N SER A 46 9.04 -3.44 10.93
CA SER A 46 8.77 -2.02 10.76
C SER A 46 9.51 -1.45 9.54
N ILE A 47 8.84 -0.55 8.84
CA ILE A 47 9.41 0.25 7.77
C ILE A 47 9.63 1.67 8.28
N THR A 48 10.46 2.44 7.58
CA THR A 48 10.61 3.86 7.90
C THR A 48 9.33 4.61 7.55
N GLY A 49 9.00 5.67 8.30
CA GLY A 49 7.85 6.52 7.98
C GLY A 49 7.93 7.16 6.59
N LEU A 50 9.15 7.35 6.04
CA LEU A 50 9.34 7.78 4.64
C LEU A 50 8.90 6.70 3.64
N THR A 51 9.25 5.44 3.91
CA THR A 51 8.82 4.30 3.09
C THR A 51 7.31 4.14 3.13
N GLU A 52 6.70 4.26 4.30
CA GLU A 52 5.24 4.20 4.46
C GLU A 52 4.54 5.28 3.64
N GLN A 53 5.00 6.52 3.73
CA GLN A 53 4.45 7.63 2.93
C GLN A 53 4.55 7.37 1.44
N LYS A 54 5.68 6.84 0.95
CA LYS A 54 5.83 6.49 -0.48
C LYS A 54 4.86 5.39 -0.91
N VAL A 55 4.65 4.38 -0.07
CA VAL A 55 3.70 3.29 -0.33
C VAL A 55 2.28 3.83 -0.41
N ARG A 56 1.85 4.60 0.59
CA ARG A 56 0.52 5.21 0.62
C ARG A 56 0.31 6.15 -0.57
N ALA A 57 1.29 7.00 -0.87
CA ALA A 57 1.24 7.89 -2.02
C ALA A 57 1.12 7.11 -3.34
N PHE A 58 1.84 6.00 -3.50
CA PHE A 58 1.74 5.16 -4.69
C PHE A 58 0.35 4.51 -4.84
N ILE A 59 -0.22 4.00 -3.74
CA ILE A 59 -1.58 3.44 -3.74
C ILE A 59 -2.59 4.54 -4.09
N THR A 60 -2.49 5.72 -3.45
CA THR A 60 -3.37 6.86 -3.70
C THR A 60 -3.22 7.44 -5.11
N GLU A 61 -2.01 7.48 -5.68
CA GLU A 61 -1.80 7.93 -7.06
C GLU A 61 -2.45 6.96 -8.06
N ARG A 62 -2.27 5.65 -7.85
CA ARG A 62 -2.80 4.61 -8.73
C ARG A 62 -4.32 4.45 -8.60
N ARG A 63 -4.85 4.52 -7.37
CA ARG A 63 -6.30 4.55 -7.11
C ARG A 63 -6.90 5.90 -7.47
N GLY A 64 -6.20 7.01 -7.30
CA GLY A 64 -6.66 8.37 -7.62
C GLY A 64 -6.74 8.65 -9.12
N GLY A 65 -5.94 7.94 -9.92
CA GLY A 65 -6.17 7.83 -11.38
C GLY A 65 -7.49 7.11 -11.74
N ILE A 66 -8.14 6.46 -10.76
CA ILE A 66 -9.44 5.78 -10.82
C ILE A 66 -10.25 6.16 -9.55
N GLY A 67 -10.37 7.44 -9.17
CA GLY A 67 -11.23 7.80 -8.02
C GLY A 67 -10.83 8.97 -7.13
N LEU A 68 -10.52 10.14 -7.70
CA LEU A 68 -11.04 11.37 -7.09
C LEU A 68 -12.46 11.61 -7.62
N GLN A 69 -13.43 10.92 -7.02
CA GLN A 69 -14.83 11.36 -7.01
C GLN A 69 -15.25 11.56 -5.56
N PRO A 70 -15.09 12.77 -5.00
CA PRO A 70 -15.95 13.23 -3.92
C PRO A 70 -17.32 13.60 -4.52
N GLU A 71 -18.14 12.61 -4.89
CA GLU A 71 -19.55 12.85 -5.27
C GLU A 71 -20.55 11.93 -4.55
N SER A 72 -20.23 11.57 -3.29
CA SER A 72 -21.25 11.06 -2.36
C SER A 72 -20.96 11.53 -0.95
N ALA A 73 -21.17 12.83 -0.74
CA ALA A 73 -21.62 13.36 0.54
C ALA A 73 -22.77 14.33 0.23
N ALA A 74 -23.98 13.79 0.43
CA ALA A 74 -25.28 14.42 0.73
C ALA A 74 -25.52 15.90 0.34
#